data_AF-G0UIV6-F1
#
_entry.id   AF-G0UIV6-F1
#
_cell.length_a   1.000
_cell.length_b   1.000
_cell.length_c   1.000
_cell.angle_alpha   90.00
_cell.angle_beta   90.00
_cell.angle_gamma   90.00
#
_symmetry.space_group_name_H-M   'P 1'
#
loop_
_entity.id
_entity.type
_entity.pdbx_description
1 polymer ?
#
loop_
_entity_poly.entity_id
_entity_poly.type
_entity_poly.pdbx_seq_one_letter_code
_entity_poly.pdbx_strand_id
1 'polypeptide(L)'
;MGYTRERTNRHFFVARANAFFSRLPIARIQRSLAMESVREGRMRPWKYTKEQILGAPVTCNFEYNPRPVRLIGTVMDAHTEETSIKGGMKVYARNEETNMMLWIPAGNPKLRHEVTSTKGSFQHYLDERDKWDEAWITGRARIK
;
A
#
# COMPACT_ATOMS: atom_id res chain seq x y z
N MET A 1 41.86 11.76 24.75
CA MET A 1 42.25 11.75 23.33
C MET A 1 41.09 11.14 22.53
N GLY A 2 40.60 11.82 21.50
CA GLY A 2 39.58 11.27 20.60
C GLY A 2 40.22 10.56 19.42
N TYR A 3 40.06 9.24 19.31
CA TYR A 3 40.72 8.40 18.31
C TYR A 3 40.00 8.35 16.95
N THR A 4 38.82 8.96 16.83
CA THR A 4 38.02 8.99 15.61
C THR A 4 37.35 10.35 15.43
N ARG A 5 36.91 10.63 14.20
CA ARG A 5 36.16 11.85 13.86
C ARG A 5 34.98 11.49 12.96
N GLU A 6 33.79 11.66 13.50
CA GLU A 6 32.52 11.27 12.88
C GLU A 6 32.08 12.19 11.73
N ARG A 7 32.41 13.48 11.81
CA ARG A 7 31.92 14.49 10.87
C ARG A 7 32.95 14.86 9.82
N THR A 8 32.57 14.72 8.55
CA THR A 8 33.31 15.26 7.41
C THR A 8 32.85 16.66 7.07
N ASN A 9 33.80 17.58 6.90
CA ASN A 9 33.55 18.96 6.47
C ASN A 9 34.15 19.22 5.07
N ARG A 10 34.46 18.17 4.30
CA ARG A 10 35.02 18.33 2.96
C ARG A 10 33.93 18.86 2.02
N HIS A 11 34.31 19.80 1.14
CA HIS A 11 33.39 20.51 0.24
C HIS A 11 32.43 19.58 -0.50
N PHE A 12 32.92 18.45 -1.05
CA PHE A 12 32.10 17.48 -1.79
C PHE A 12 30.89 16.94 -0.99
N PHE A 13 31.05 16.70 0.31
CA PHE A 13 29.98 16.16 1.16
C PHE A 13 29.08 17.26 1.74
N VAL A 14 29.63 18.46 1.92
CA VAL A 14 28.92 19.61 2.49
C VAL A 14 28.06 20.31 1.43
N ALA A 15 28.57 20.39 0.19
CA ALA A 15 27.85 20.97 -0.94
C ALA A 15 26.56 20.20 -1.22
N ARG A 16 25.48 20.93 -1.55
CA ARG A 16 24.18 20.36 -1.87
C ARG A 16 23.78 20.73 -3.29
N ALA A 17 23.19 19.77 -3.99
CA ALA A 17 22.72 19.98 -5.36
C ALA A 17 21.24 20.37 -5.43
N ASN A 18 20.55 20.54 -4.29
CA ASN A 18 19.09 20.77 -4.23
C ASN A 18 18.63 21.96 -5.09
N ALA A 19 19.43 23.02 -5.20
CA ALA A 19 19.14 24.17 -6.06
C ALA A 19 19.04 23.81 -7.55
N PHE A 20 19.69 22.73 -7.99
CA PHE A 20 19.71 22.26 -9.37
C PHE A 20 18.64 21.19 -9.66
N PHE A 21 17.85 20.75 -8.67
CA PHE A 21 16.85 19.69 -8.85
C PHE A 21 15.72 20.08 -9.81
N SER A 22 15.49 21.37 -10.03
CA SER A 22 14.55 21.87 -11.05
C SER A 22 14.91 21.39 -12.46
N ARG A 23 16.18 21.04 -12.72
CA ARG A 23 16.66 20.50 -14.00
C ARG A 23 16.31 19.03 -14.21
N LEU A 24 15.97 18.29 -13.15
CA LEU A 24 15.63 16.87 -13.21
C LEU A 24 14.13 16.67 -12.90
N PRO A 25 13.30 16.26 -13.87
CA PRO A 25 11.86 16.17 -13.67
C PRO A 25 11.45 14.87 -12.94
N ILE A 26 11.78 14.76 -11.65
CA ILE A 26 11.58 13.56 -10.81
C ILE A 26 10.14 13.05 -10.88
N ALA A 27 9.14 13.94 -10.79
CA ALA A 27 7.73 13.54 -10.85
C ALA A 27 7.32 12.96 -12.21
N ARG A 28 7.91 13.43 -13.32
CA ARG A 28 7.66 12.84 -14.65
C ARG A 28 8.27 11.45 -14.73
N ILE A 29 9.48 11.27 -14.22
CA ILE A 29 10.16 9.96 -14.17
C ILE A 29 9.34 8.96 -13.33
N GLN A 30 8.81 9.37 -12.18
CA GLN A 30 7.95 8.51 -11.35
C GLN A 30 6.66 8.09 -12.09
N ARG A 31 6.03 9.00 -12.83
CA ARG A 31 4.88 8.67 -13.68
C ARG A 31 5.25 7.72 -14.82
N SER A 32 6.42 7.91 -15.44
CA SER A 32 6.93 6.99 -16.47
C SER A 32 7.11 5.57 -15.92
N LEU A 33 7.68 5.41 -14.73
CA LEU A 33 7.84 4.10 -14.06
C LEU A 33 6.48 3.47 -13.70
N ALA A 34 5.52 4.28 -13.27
CA ALA A 34 4.16 3.81 -13.02
C ALA A 34 3.50 3.29 -14.32
N MET A 35 3.62 4.05 -15.41
CA MET A 35 3.09 3.64 -16.72
C MET A 35 3.78 2.41 -17.31
N GLU A 36 5.08 2.24 -17.07
CA GLU A 36 5.79 1.01 -17.42
C GLU A 36 5.23 -0.19 -16.66
N SER A 37 4.99 -0.04 -15.35
CA SER A 37 4.39 -1.11 -14.54
C SER A 37 2.95 -1.44 -14.97
N VAL A 38 2.21 -0.44 -15.46
CA VAL A 38 0.88 -0.63 -16.06
C VAL A 38 0.99 -1.40 -17.37
N ARG A 39 1.91 -1.02 -18.26
CA ARG A 39 2.13 -1.68 -19.54
C ARG A 39 2.56 -3.15 -19.38
N GLU A 40 3.36 -3.44 -18.37
CA GLU A 40 3.75 -4.81 -18.00
C GLU A 40 2.64 -5.63 -17.32
N GLY A 41 1.50 -5.00 -17.00
CA GLY A 41 0.37 -5.66 -16.36
C GLY A 41 0.58 -5.98 -14.87
N ARG A 42 1.61 -5.40 -14.23
CA ARG A 42 1.86 -5.57 -12.79
C ARG A 42 0.89 -4.78 -11.90
N MET A 43 0.31 -3.73 -12.45
CA MET A 43 -0.76 -2.94 -11.82
C MET A 43 -1.72 -2.42 -12.91
N ARG A 44 -2.97 -2.11 -12.54
CA ARG A 44 -3.89 -1.37 -13.40
C ARG A 44 -3.91 0.10 -12.98
N PRO A 45 -4.14 1.06 -13.89
CA PRO A 45 -4.25 2.45 -13.49
C PRO A 45 -5.51 2.66 -12.64
N TRP A 46 -5.38 3.44 -11.57
CA TRP A 46 -6.46 3.90 -10.71
C TRP A 46 -6.44 5.43 -10.54
N LYS A 47 -7.63 5.96 -10.27
CA LYS A 47 -7.88 7.33 -9.83
C LYS A 47 -9.17 7.36 -9.01
N TYR A 48 -9.06 7.57 -7.71
CA TYR A 48 -10.19 7.65 -6.78
C TYR A 48 -9.83 8.54 -5.59
N THR A 49 -10.83 9.13 -4.94
CA THR A 49 -10.63 9.74 -3.61
C THR A 49 -10.81 8.70 -2.50
N LYS A 50 -10.41 9.03 -1.27
CA LYS A 50 -10.58 8.12 -0.13
C LYS A 50 -12.04 7.77 0.11
N GLU A 51 -12.93 8.76 0.08
CA GLU A 51 -14.36 8.59 0.32
C GLU A 51 -15.01 7.66 -0.72
N GLN A 52 -14.49 7.66 -1.95
CA GLN A 52 -14.99 6.84 -3.05
C GLN A 52 -14.54 5.38 -2.98
N ILE A 53 -13.36 5.10 -2.43
CA ILE A 53 -12.76 3.75 -2.46
C ILE A 53 -12.94 2.99 -1.15
N LEU A 54 -13.03 3.69 -0.02
CA LEU A 54 -13.19 3.06 1.30
C LEU A 54 -14.44 2.18 1.32
N GLY A 55 -14.30 0.97 1.86
CA GLY A 55 -15.39 0.01 1.92
C GLY A 55 -15.62 -0.78 0.63
N ALA A 56 -14.84 -0.54 -0.43
CA ALA A 56 -14.95 -1.35 -1.64
C ALA A 56 -14.41 -2.77 -1.38
N PRO A 57 -15.09 -3.83 -1.87
CA PRO A 57 -14.53 -5.17 -1.88
C PRO A 57 -13.35 -5.28 -2.85
N VAL A 58 -12.33 -5.99 -2.43
CA VAL A 58 -11.11 -6.30 -3.17
C VAL A 58 -10.90 -7.80 -3.15
N THR A 59 -10.69 -8.37 -4.33
CA THR A 59 -10.25 -9.75 -4.48
C THR A 59 -8.72 -9.77 -4.58
N CYS A 60 -8.07 -10.45 -3.66
CA CYS A 60 -6.63 -10.63 -3.62
C CYS A 60 -6.28 -12.05 -4.00
N ASN A 61 -5.41 -12.22 -4.99
CA ASN A 61 -4.84 -13.50 -5.39
C ASN A 61 -3.32 -13.44 -5.27
N PHE A 62 -2.78 -14.15 -4.28
CA PHE A 62 -1.34 -14.21 -4.03
C PHE A 62 -0.79 -15.52 -4.57
N GLU A 63 0.11 -15.42 -5.55
CA GLU A 63 0.74 -16.54 -6.25
C GLU A 63 1.79 -17.25 -5.36
N TYR A 64 1.34 -17.85 -4.26
CA TYR A 64 2.14 -18.72 -3.40
C TYR A 64 2.01 -20.19 -3.81
N ASN A 65 3.05 -20.97 -3.49
CA ASN A 65 3.05 -22.43 -3.63
C ASN A 65 2.64 -23.09 -2.29
N PRO A 66 2.02 -24.28 -2.28
CA PRO A 66 1.61 -25.08 -3.43
C PRO A 66 0.28 -24.63 -4.06
N ARG A 67 -0.49 -23.79 -3.36
CA ARG A 67 -1.79 -23.28 -3.80
C ARG A 67 -1.82 -21.76 -3.62
N PRO A 68 -2.22 -20.99 -4.65
CA PRO A 68 -2.40 -19.56 -4.52
C PRO A 68 -3.41 -19.22 -3.42
N VAL A 69 -3.08 -18.22 -2.62
CA VAL A 69 -3.96 -17.72 -1.55
C VAL A 69 -4.95 -16.75 -2.16
N ARG A 70 -6.25 -17.07 -2.04
CA ARG A 70 -7.34 -16.24 -2.54
C ARG A 70 -8.10 -15.68 -1.35
N LEU A 71 -8.12 -14.35 -1.25
CA LEU A 71 -8.80 -13.63 -0.17
C LEU A 71 -9.78 -12.64 -0.78
N ILE A 72 -10.88 -12.41 -0.07
CA ILE A 72 -11.80 -11.30 -0.33
C ILE A 72 -11.74 -10.43 0.92
N GLY A 73 -11.53 -9.13 0.71
CA GLY A 73 -11.45 -8.18 1.80
C GLY A 73 -12.00 -6.82 1.42
N THR A 74 -12.05 -5.93 2.39
CA THR A 74 -12.58 -4.57 2.26
C THR A 74 -11.43 -3.56 2.26
N VAL A 75 -11.49 -2.54 1.40
CA VAL A 75 -10.52 -1.42 1.44
C VAL A 75 -10.70 -0.64 2.74
N MET A 76 -9.65 -0.61 3.55
CA MET A 76 -9.61 0.13 4.82
C MET A 76 -8.87 1.46 4.70
N ASP A 77 -7.95 1.57 3.75
CA ASP A 77 -7.26 2.82 3.41
C ASP A 77 -6.54 2.67 2.08
N ALA A 78 -6.24 3.80 1.43
CA ALA A 78 -5.40 3.86 0.24
C ALA A 78 -4.36 4.97 0.41
N HIS A 79 -3.11 4.68 0.03
CA HIS A 79 -2.00 5.62 0.21
C HIS A 79 -2.04 6.79 -0.78
N THR A 80 -2.40 6.51 -2.04
CA THR A 80 -2.42 7.50 -3.12
C THR A 80 -3.74 7.45 -3.88
N GLU A 81 -4.27 8.64 -4.22
CA GLU A 81 -5.50 8.79 -4.99
C GLU A 81 -5.30 8.43 -6.46
N GLU A 82 -4.15 8.78 -7.02
CA GLU A 82 -3.75 8.44 -8.39
C GLU A 82 -2.70 7.33 -8.42
N THR A 83 -2.60 6.70 -9.60
CA THR A 83 -1.62 5.64 -9.89
C THR A 83 -0.21 6.11 -9.62
N SER A 84 0.51 5.37 -8.77
CA SER A 84 1.89 5.68 -8.42
C SER A 84 2.64 4.40 -8.03
N ILE A 85 3.94 4.38 -8.31
CA ILE A 85 4.85 3.33 -7.82
C ILE A 85 4.94 3.28 -6.28
N LYS A 86 4.55 4.37 -5.60
CA LYS A 86 4.46 4.44 -4.13
C LYS A 86 3.05 4.12 -3.63
N GLY A 87 2.15 3.72 -4.51
CA GLY A 87 0.79 3.33 -4.16
C GLY A 87 0.78 2.11 -3.24
N GLY A 88 -0.32 1.96 -2.53
CA GLY A 88 -0.55 0.86 -1.61
C GLY A 88 -1.97 0.90 -1.08
N MET A 89 -2.51 -0.27 -0.77
CA MET A 89 -3.88 -0.44 -0.32
C MET A 89 -3.90 -1.25 0.97
N LYS A 90 -4.60 -0.74 1.97
CA LYS A 90 -4.88 -1.47 3.21
C LYS A 90 -6.16 -2.26 3.01
N VAL A 91 -6.08 -3.57 3.21
CA VAL A 91 -7.21 -4.49 3.02
C VAL A 91 -7.44 -5.27 4.30
N TYR A 92 -8.65 -5.24 4.81
CA TYR A 92 -9.09 -6.15 5.86
C TYR A 92 -9.73 -7.37 5.21
N ALA A 93 -9.09 -8.54 5.37
CA ALA A 93 -9.62 -9.80 4.89
C ALA A 93 -9.99 -10.68 6.09
N ARG A 94 -11.15 -11.30 6.01
CA ARG A 94 -11.65 -12.23 7.02
C ARG A 94 -11.91 -13.59 6.38
N ASN A 95 -11.37 -14.62 7.01
CA ASN A 95 -11.67 -16.01 6.70
C ASN A 95 -12.49 -16.62 7.86
N GLU A 96 -12.84 -17.91 7.75
CA GLU A 96 -13.65 -18.64 8.74
C GLU A 96 -13.23 -18.39 10.20
N GLU A 97 -11.94 -18.44 10.50
CA GLU A 97 -11.41 -18.28 11.86
C GLU A 97 -10.29 -17.23 11.98
N THR A 98 -9.88 -16.62 10.86
CA THR A 98 -8.72 -15.71 10.83
C THR A 98 -9.12 -14.33 10.33
N ASN A 99 -8.82 -13.31 11.14
CA ASN A 99 -8.94 -11.90 10.79
C ASN A 99 -7.54 -11.36 10.48
N MET A 100 -7.34 -10.78 9.30
CA MET A 100 -6.04 -10.23 8.90
C MET A 100 -6.17 -8.85 8.24
N MET A 101 -5.40 -7.89 8.76
CA MET A 101 -5.26 -6.57 8.16
C MET A 101 -3.94 -6.52 7.38
N LEU A 102 -4.04 -6.41 6.06
CA LEU A 102 -2.90 -6.48 5.14
C LEU A 102 -2.63 -5.11 4.52
N TRP A 103 -1.36 -4.82 4.26
CA TRP A 103 -0.95 -3.70 3.41
C TRP A 103 -0.35 -4.26 2.12
N ILE A 104 -1.03 -4.05 1.00
CA ILE A 104 -0.64 -4.61 -0.29
C ILE A 104 -0.02 -3.49 -1.13
N PRO A 105 1.27 -3.59 -1.49
CA PRO A 105 1.90 -2.61 -2.38
C PRO A 105 1.44 -2.80 -3.83
N ALA A 106 1.36 -1.69 -4.58
CA ALA A 106 1.06 -1.75 -6.00
C ALA A 106 2.25 -2.30 -6.81
N GLY A 107 1.98 -3.02 -7.91
CA GLY A 107 3.00 -3.38 -8.90
C GLY A 107 3.82 -4.63 -8.59
N ASN A 108 3.47 -5.39 -7.55
CA ASN A 108 4.06 -6.70 -7.33
C ASN A 108 3.37 -7.76 -8.22
N PRO A 109 4.09 -8.47 -9.10
CA PRO A 109 3.49 -9.44 -10.02
C PRO A 109 2.85 -10.65 -9.32
N LYS A 110 3.25 -10.96 -8.08
CA LYS A 110 2.75 -12.09 -7.29
C LYS A 110 1.57 -11.73 -6.40
N LEU A 111 1.37 -10.45 -6.10
CA LEU A 111 0.29 -9.97 -5.21
C LEU A 111 -0.79 -9.26 -6.01
N ARG A 112 -1.51 -10.02 -6.84
CA ARG A 112 -2.57 -9.45 -7.67
C ARG A 112 -3.76 -9.09 -6.79
N HIS A 113 -4.17 -7.84 -6.85
CA HIS A 113 -5.38 -7.37 -6.16
C HIS A 113 -6.22 -6.57 -7.14
N GLU A 114 -7.51 -6.85 -7.14
CA GLU A 114 -8.48 -6.19 -8.01
C GLU A 114 -9.65 -5.70 -7.17
N VAL A 115 -9.90 -4.38 -7.20
CA VAL A 115 -11.11 -3.80 -6.63
C VAL A 115 -12.26 -4.23 -7.52
N THR A 116 -13.17 -5.06 -7.00
CA THR A 116 -14.24 -5.66 -7.80
C THR A 116 -15.47 -4.76 -7.90
N SER A 117 -15.66 -3.88 -6.92
CA SER A 117 -16.72 -2.86 -6.97
C SER A 117 -16.24 -1.57 -7.61
N THR A 118 -17.09 -0.96 -8.41
CA THR A 118 -16.86 0.39 -8.96
C THR A 118 -17.02 1.50 -7.92
N LYS A 119 -17.59 1.20 -6.75
CA LYS A 119 -17.85 2.16 -5.67
C LYS A 119 -17.55 1.55 -4.30
N GLY A 120 -17.02 2.37 -3.40
CA GLY A 120 -16.96 2.08 -1.97
C GLY A 120 -18.32 2.24 -1.29
N SER A 121 -18.42 1.68 -0.08
CA SER A 121 -19.57 1.87 0.81
C SER A 121 -19.03 2.26 2.18
N PHE A 122 -19.22 3.52 2.55
CA PHE A 122 -18.65 4.04 3.79
C PHE A 122 -19.27 3.37 5.02
N GLN A 123 -20.56 3.03 4.99
CA GLN A 123 -21.19 2.28 6.07
C GLN A 123 -20.55 0.89 6.22
N HIS A 124 -20.36 0.17 5.10
CA HIS A 124 -19.68 -1.13 5.11
C HIS A 124 -18.24 -1.02 5.63
N TYR A 125 -17.54 0.06 5.30
CA TYR A 125 -16.21 0.35 5.87
C TYR A 125 -16.25 0.50 7.39
N LEU A 126 -17.21 1.24 7.94
CA LEU A 126 -17.36 1.41 9.39
C LEU A 126 -17.67 0.07 10.07
N ASP A 127 -18.59 -0.71 9.51
CA ASP A 127 -18.96 -2.02 10.05
C ASP A 127 -17.76 -2.99 10.05
N GLU A 128 -16.96 -3.01 8.98
CA GLU A 128 -15.76 -3.85 8.88
C GLU A 128 -14.61 -3.36 9.76
N ARG A 129 -14.49 -2.05 9.99
CA ARG A 129 -13.54 -1.46 10.94
C ARG A 129 -13.87 -1.90 12.36
N ASP A 130 -15.14 -1.77 12.76
CA ASP A 130 -15.56 -2.09 14.12
C ASP A 130 -15.37 -3.60 14.42
N LYS A 131 -15.63 -4.47 13.43
CA LYS A 131 -15.30 -5.91 13.51
C LYS A 131 -13.80 -6.17 13.68
N TRP A 132 -12.96 -5.45 12.94
CA TRP A 132 -11.50 -5.57 13.09
C TRP A 132 -11.05 -5.13 14.48
N ASP A 133 -11.56 -4.01 14.97
CA ASP A 133 -11.19 -3.47 16.28
C ASP A 133 -11.60 -4.42 17.41
N GLU A 134 -12.81 -4.99 17.35
CA GLU A 134 -13.27 -6.01 18.30
C GLU A 134 -12.40 -7.27 18.25
N ALA A 135 -12.15 -7.80 17.05
CA ALA A 135 -11.30 -8.99 16.86
C ALA A 135 -9.87 -8.77 17.37
N TRP A 136 -9.31 -7.58 17.15
CA TRP A 136 -7.97 -7.23 17.60
C TRP A 136 -7.87 -7.14 19.13
N ILE A 137 -8.88 -6.55 19.78
CA ILE A 137 -8.94 -6.44 21.25
C ILE A 137 -9.14 -7.80 21.90
N THR A 138 -10.00 -8.64 21.33
CA THR A 138 -10.31 -9.99 21.86
C THR A 138 -9.20 -11.00 21.61
N GLY A 139 -8.45 -10.86 20.52
CA GLY A 139 -7.32 -11.75 20.19
C GLY A 139 -6.12 -11.64 21.14
N ARG A 140 -6.05 -10.58 21.98
CA ARG A 140 -5.01 -10.46 23.00
C ARG A 140 -5.28 -11.44 24.14
N ALA A 141 -4.38 -12.41 24.32
CA ALA A 141 -4.41 -13.32 25.46
C ALA A 141 -4.44 -12.52 26.77
N ARG A 142 -5.48 -12.72 27.57
CA ARG A 142 -5.60 -12.13 28.91
C ARG A 142 -5.09 -13.15 29.92
N ILE A 143 -4.03 -12.81 30.65
CA ILE A 143 -3.62 -13.54 31.84
C ILE A 143 -4.69 -13.28 32.89
N LYS A 144 -5.35 -14.35 33.37
CA LYS A 144 -6.26 -14.32 34.53
C LYS A 144 -5.45 -14.31 35.81
#